data_AF-A0A6H5J9I1-F1
#
_entry.id   AF-A0A6H5J9I1-F1
#
_cell.length_a   1.000
_cell.length_b   1.000
_cell.length_c   1.000
_cell.angle_alpha   90.00
_cell.angle_beta   90.00
_cell.angle_gamma   90.00
#
_symmetry.space_group_name_H-M   'P 1'
#
loop_
_entity.id
_entity.type
_entity.pdbx_description
1 polymer ?
#
loop_
_entity_poly.entity_id
_entity_poly.type
_entity_poly.pdbx_seq_one_letter_code
_entity_poly.pdbx_strand_id
1 'polypeptide(L)'
;MFTEKKIPLYKVLGCSACDQDFEYLRKRDVSPVVYLVCDDTPDMKELVETTRCSTFPQIFVDSVFIGGFSDLKRTAIHRPTELRRKEMDGEIVEPMCVEEEDFDRFILFNGKTKHEYADIFQLYKKQTALFWVVEEIDLSGDSKDWEDASSDEKHFLKLVLAFFASLDQIVMENIGLNFKNEIVIPQIRQHFAIQEATEAAHGESYSLLIIQTYFRNTEEQRHVMRSIQTMPIIEKALWAEKWMNPETASLAKWLVGFTCLEGVQFSGSFCAIYWLKKRQKFKALSFANSLIARDEGLHATASVFIYKHLENKLLQERVHEIFKHAVSVECEFISSALPVALIGISEKSMKEYINFVADYWLNQLGYDKVYGCVNPFEWMDMISLQGKTNFFENRVTEYSKPSILLDRERCKGKAMRAYIRQDAGVVFQCQTTGLPPRKATPETFEQYDSCRVVSIAWVLRDKKTVYAQRYSVADPGIADENIGAEFVHGISREVMDKYGNAINVVLSDFMADVNRSDKIVAHNLDFDRSVVSAELFRMGSSDDARRLLSFKSLCTMKSTTNLVRIPNSCESYKWLKLEELHEFLFGNAFENAHHAMCDVDAMVKCYFTLLEKHTANKKKKTNLGV
;
A
#
# COMPACT_ATOMS: atom_id res chain seq x y z
N MET A 1 16.83 -18.48 -31.94
CA MET A 1 17.50 -19.55 -32.71
C MET A 1 18.91 -19.66 -32.18
N PHE A 2 19.21 -20.73 -31.44
CA PHE A 2 20.51 -20.97 -30.81
C PHE A 2 21.51 -21.35 -31.91
N THR A 3 22.52 -20.53 -32.16
CA THR A 3 23.72 -20.99 -32.88
C THR A 3 24.49 -21.90 -31.95
N GLU A 4 24.80 -23.12 -32.40
CA GLU A 4 25.60 -24.13 -31.69
C GLU A 4 26.92 -23.52 -31.21
N LYS A 5 26.99 -23.08 -29.95
CA LYS A 5 28.21 -22.55 -29.34
C LYS A 5 29.09 -23.73 -28.90
N LYS A 6 30.25 -23.86 -29.54
CA LYS A 6 31.28 -24.86 -29.21
C LYS A 6 31.96 -24.48 -27.88
N ILE A 7 31.80 -25.31 -26.85
CA ILE A 7 32.48 -25.13 -25.55
C ILE A 7 33.73 -26.03 -25.52
N PRO A 8 34.95 -25.52 -25.71
CA PRO A 8 36.17 -26.30 -25.56
C PRO A 8 36.39 -26.77 -24.11
N LEU A 9 36.43 -28.10 -23.93
CA LEU A 9 36.67 -28.78 -22.65
C LEU A 9 38.00 -29.54 -22.73
N TYR A 10 38.99 -29.19 -21.90
CA TYR A 10 40.25 -29.93 -21.82
C TYR A 10 40.18 -30.96 -20.69
N LYS A 11 40.28 -32.24 -21.04
CA LYS A 11 40.19 -33.38 -20.13
C LYS A 11 41.48 -34.21 -20.13
N VAL A 12 41.92 -34.64 -18.95
CA VAL A 12 43.03 -35.62 -18.80
C VAL A 12 42.55 -37.03 -19.12
N LEU A 13 43.30 -37.75 -19.95
CA LEU A 13 42.99 -39.12 -20.36
C LEU A 13 43.02 -40.07 -19.13
N GLY A 14 41.91 -40.76 -18.84
CA GLY A 14 41.83 -41.73 -17.73
C GLY A 14 41.38 -41.17 -16.36
N CYS A 15 41.03 -39.88 -16.27
CA CYS A 15 40.52 -39.29 -15.02
C CYS A 15 39.02 -39.56 -14.82
N SER A 16 38.67 -40.33 -13.78
CA SER A 16 37.29 -40.72 -13.44
C SER A 16 36.40 -39.53 -13.03
N ALA A 17 36.95 -38.50 -12.40
CA ALA A 17 36.21 -37.30 -12.02
C ALA A 17 35.78 -36.48 -13.25
N CYS A 18 36.66 -36.36 -14.26
CA CYS A 18 36.35 -35.67 -15.51
C CYS A 18 35.27 -36.40 -16.34
N ASP A 19 35.16 -37.72 -16.21
CA ASP A 19 34.12 -38.52 -16.87
C ASP A 19 32.72 -38.32 -16.25
N GLN A 20 32.65 -38.23 -14.92
CA GLN A 20 31.38 -38.00 -14.21
C GLN A 20 30.79 -36.61 -14.54
N ASP A 21 31.63 -35.59 -14.61
CA ASP A 21 31.21 -34.22 -14.95
C ASP A 21 30.73 -34.10 -16.41
N PHE A 22 31.35 -34.85 -17.33
CA PHE A 22 30.91 -34.90 -18.73
C PHE A 22 29.53 -35.54 -18.89
N GLU A 23 29.25 -36.62 -18.16
CA GLU A 23 27.96 -37.30 -18.22
C GLU A 23 26.83 -36.47 -17.59
N TYR A 24 27.15 -35.62 -16.60
CA TYR A 24 26.21 -34.65 -16.04
C TYR A 24 25.78 -33.58 -17.06
N LEU A 25 26.68 -33.10 -17.93
CA LEU A 25 26.37 -32.12 -18.97
C LEU A 25 25.49 -32.71 -20.08
N ARG A 26 25.79 -33.94 -20.51
CA ARG A 26 25.00 -34.65 -21.52
C ARG A 26 23.54 -34.83 -21.09
N LYS A 27 23.29 -35.02 -19.79
CA LYS A 27 21.92 -35.09 -19.21
C LYS A 27 21.16 -33.76 -19.22
N ARG A 28 21.83 -32.62 -19.45
CA ARG A 28 21.27 -31.26 -19.45
C ARG A 28 21.30 -30.60 -20.83
N ASP A 29 21.45 -31.37 -21.90
CA ASP A 29 21.41 -30.90 -23.30
C ASP A 29 22.53 -29.91 -23.69
N VAL A 30 23.65 -29.90 -22.95
CA VAL A 30 24.85 -29.12 -23.30
C VAL A 30 25.88 -30.04 -23.94
N SER A 31 26.24 -29.80 -25.21
CA SER A 31 27.23 -30.59 -25.96
C SER A 31 28.58 -29.85 -26.09
N PRO A 32 29.56 -30.06 -25.20
CA PRO A 32 30.89 -29.45 -25.32
C PRO A 32 31.77 -30.15 -26.38
N VAL A 33 32.76 -29.42 -26.91
CA VAL A 33 33.82 -29.96 -27.77
C VAL A 33 34.99 -30.37 -26.88
N VAL A 34 35.25 -31.68 -26.79
CA VAL A 34 36.26 -32.23 -25.88
C VAL A 34 37.63 -32.33 -26.55
N TYR A 35 38.64 -31.75 -25.89
CA TYR A 35 40.05 -31.88 -26.22
C TYR A 35 40.71 -32.75 -25.15
N LEU A 36 41.29 -33.88 -25.57
CA LEU A 36 41.99 -34.79 -24.67
C LEU A 36 43.44 -34.35 -24.54
N VAL A 37 43.88 -34.15 -23.31
CA VAL A 37 45.26 -33.83 -22.96
C VAL A 37 45.85 -35.04 -22.26
N CYS A 38 47.04 -35.48 -22.70
CA CYS A 38 47.79 -36.55 -22.05
C CYS A 38 48.73 -35.96 -21.00
N ASP A 39 48.95 -36.70 -19.91
CA ASP A 39 49.94 -36.36 -18.88
C ASP A 39 51.31 -36.12 -19.53
N ASP A 40 51.97 -35.03 -19.11
CA ASP A 40 53.32 -34.60 -19.54
C ASP A 40 53.49 -34.11 -20.99
N THR A 41 52.42 -33.68 -21.66
CA THR A 41 52.51 -33.05 -23.00
C THR A 41 52.92 -31.56 -22.96
N PRO A 42 53.61 -31.02 -23.99
CA PRO A 42 53.92 -29.58 -24.10
C PRO A 42 52.66 -28.72 -24.01
N ASP A 43 51.57 -29.17 -24.63
CA ASP A 43 50.27 -28.52 -24.63
C ASP A 43 49.70 -28.39 -23.21
N MET A 44 49.90 -29.38 -22.33
CA MET A 44 49.48 -29.29 -20.92
C MET A 44 50.25 -28.20 -20.18
N LYS A 45 51.57 -28.11 -20.40
CA LYS A 45 52.43 -27.11 -19.74
C LYS A 45 52.09 -25.69 -20.20
N GLU A 46 51.85 -25.51 -21.49
CA GLU A 46 51.40 -24.23 -22.06
C GLU A 46 50.01 -23.83 -21.53
N LEU A 47 49.07 -24.79 -21.41
CA LEU A 47 47.74 -24.53 -20.88
C LEU A 47 47.78 -24.16 -19.39
N VAL A 48 48.59 -24.85 -18.59
CA VAL A 48 48.79 -24.57 -17.15
C VAL A 48 49.49 -23.23 -16.95
N GLU A 49 50.47 -22.88 -17.78
CA GLU A 49 51.12 -21.56 -17.75
C GLU A 49 50.15 -20.42 -18.14
N THR A 50 49.31 -20.66 -19.15
CA THR A 50 48.32 -19.67 -19.64
C THR A 50 47.17 -19.45 -18.64
N THR A 51 46.66 -20.51 -18.03
CA THR A 51 45.52 -20.45 -17.10
C THR A 51 45.93 -20.26 -15.63
N ARG A 52 47.22 -20.46 -15.32
CA ARG A 52 47.77 -20.53 -13.95
C ARG A 52 47.07 -21.57 -13.06
N CYS A 53 46.44 -22.57 -13.67
CA CYS A 53 45.68 -23.61 -12.99
C CYS A 53 46.27 -24.98 -13.32
N SER A 54 46.55 -25.80 -12.31
CA SER A 54 47.08 -27.16 -12.48
C SER A 54 46.00 -28.26 -12.36
N THR A 55 44.77 -27.88 -12.01
CA THR A 55 43.65 -28.80 -11.84
C THR A 55 42.81 -28.92 -13.11
N PHE A 56 42.31 -30.12 -13.40
CA PHE A 56 41.44 -30.43 -14.53
C PHE A 56 40.08 -30.98 -14.06
N PRO A 57 38.98 -30.81 -14.81
CA PRO A 57 38.90 -30.27 -16.17
C PRO A 57 39.11 -28.75 -16.22
N GLN A 58 39.68 -28.26 -17.32
CA GLN A 58 39.81 -26.82 -17.61
C GLN A 58 38.86 -26.43 -18.73
N ILE A 59 37.99 -25.47 -18.45
CA ILE A 59 36.87 -25.12 -19.32
C ILE A 59 37.04 -23.70 -19.84
N PHE A 60 36.86 -23.55 -21.15
CA PHE A 60 36.90 -22.26 -21.83
C PHE A 60 35.57 -21.98 -22.52
N VAL A 61 35.07 -20.76 -22.38
CA VAL A 61 33.89 -20.26 -23.10
C VAL A 61 34.27 -18.96 -23.78
N ASP A 62 34.01 -18.84 -25.09
CA ASP A 62 34.36 -17.66 -25.88
C ASP A 62 35.85 -17.26 -25.73
N SER A 63 36.76 -18.26 -25.66
CA SER A 63 38.21 -18.10 -25.46
C SER A 63 38.66 -17.56 -24.09
N VAL A 64 37.76 -17.49 -23.09
CA VAL A 64 38.08 -17.09 -21.72
C VAL A 64 38.13 -18.31 -20.81
N PHE A 65 39.19 -18.43 -20.00
CA PHE A 65 39.32 -19.50 -18.99
C PHE A 65 38.36 -19.25 -17.83
N ILE A 66 37.52 -20.24 -17.53
CA ILE A 66 36.50 -20.15 -16.49
C ILE A 66 36.87 -20.92 -15.22
N GLY A 67 37.73 -21.94 -15.33
CA GLY A 67 38.04 -22.85 -14.24
C GLY A 67 37.48 -24.25 -14.49
N GLY A 68 37.03 -24.89 -13.40
CA GLY A 68 36.52 -26.26 -13.40
C GLY A 68 35.01 -26.35 -13.57
N PHE A 69 34.47 -27.55 -13.33
CA PHE A 69 33.04 -27.82 -13.53
C PHE A 69 32.12 -27.03 -12.59
N SER A 70 32.53 -26.83 -11.34
CA SER A 70 31.81 -25.99 -10.37
C SER A 70 31.75 -24.52 -10.81
N ASP A 71 32.84 -24.02 -11.41
CA ASP A 71 32.89 -22.65 -11.94
C ASP A 71 32.11 -22.52 -13.24
N LEU A 72 32.06 -23.57 -14.07
CA LEU A 72 31.16 -23.63 -15.23
C LEU A 72 29.69 -23.64 -14.79
N LYS A 73 29.32 -24.36 -13.72
CA LYS A 73 27.96 -24.24 -13.16
C LYS A 73 27.66 -22.81 -12.78
N ARG A 74 28.58 -22.12 -12.09
CA ARG A 74 28.43 -20.71 -11.72
C ARG A 74 28.31 -19.82 -12.97
N THR A 75 29.18 -19.96 -13.97
CA THR A 75 29.23 -19.04 -15.13
C THR A 75 28.28 -19.38 -16.28
N ALA A 76 27.91 -20.64 -16.48
CA ALA A 76 26.94 -21.07 -17.50
C ALA A 76 25.49 -20.83 -17.06
N ILE A 77 25.22 -20.90 -15.75
CA ILE A 77 23.91 -20.58 -15.16
C ILE A 77 23.80 -19.07 -14.86
N HIS A 78 24.90 -18.42 -14.43
CA HIS A 78 24.93 -17.00 -14.08
C HIS A 78 25.71 -16.14 -15.06
N ARG A 79 25.49 -16.31 -16.38
CA ARG A 79 26.05 -15.34 -17.33
C ARG A 79 25.26 -14.02 -17.21
N PRO A 80 25.89 -12.87 -16.93
CA PRO A 80 25.18 -11.62 -16.87
C PRO A 80 24.50 -11.36 -18.21
N THR A 81 23.22 -10.98 -18.14
CA THR A 81 22.46 -10.66 -19.34
C THR A 81 23.12 -9.49 -20.06
N GLU A 82 22.90 -9.35 -21.37
CA GLU A 82 23.55 -8.28 -22.15
C GLU A 82 23.31 -6.90 -21.54
N LEU A 83 22.09 -6.63 -21.06
CA LEU A 83 21.75 -5.42 -20.32
C LEU A 83 22.53 -5.28 -19.01
N ARG A 84 22.69 -6.36 -18.23
CA ARG A 84 23.46 -6.32 -16.98
C ARG A 84 24.95 -6.09 -17.23
N ARG A 85 25.52 -6.64 -18.30
CA ARG A 85 26.91 -6.31 -18.68
C ARG A 85 27.03 -4.84 -19.05
N LYS A 86 26.10 -4.31 -19.85
CA LYS A 86 26.06 -2.89 -20.20
C LYS A 86 25.88 -1.97 -18.98
N GLU A 87 25.13 -2.39 -17.96
CA GLU A 87 25.06 -1.70 -16.65
C GLU A 87 26.41 -1.76 -15.91
N MET A 88 27.03 -2.95 -15.82
CA MET A 88 28.32 -3.14 -15.12
C MET A 88 29.51 -2.45 -15.81
N ASP A 89 29.49 -2.40 -17.14
CA ASP A 89 30.49 -1.75 -17.99
C ASP A 89 30.27 -0.22 -18.05
N GLY A 90 29.18 0.29 -17.47
CA GLY A 90 28.83 1.72 -17.42
C GLY A 90 28.31 2.30 -18.74
N GLU A 91 27.95 1.45 -19.71
CA GLU A 91 27.33 1.87 -20.98
C GLU A 91 25.86 2.29 -20.79
N ILE A 92 25.17 1.67 -19.84
CA ILE A 92 23.80 2.00 -19.43
C ILE A 92 23.86 2.48 -17.98
N VAL A 93 23.55 3.76 -17.78
CA VAL A 93 23.56 4.39 -16.45
C VAL A 93 22.16 4.89 -16.14
N GLU A 94 21.52 4.29 -15.14
CA GLU A 94 20.22 4.74 -14.65
C GLU A 94 20.41 5.88 -13.63
N PRO A 95 19.71 7.02 -13.77
CA PRO A 95 19.86 8.16 -12.86
C PRO A 95 19.68 7.81 -11.37
N MET A 96 18.83 6.82 -11.07
CA MET A 96 18.55 6.38 -9.69
C MET A 96 19.68 5.54 -9.04
N CYS A 97 20.64 5.08 -9.85
CA CYS A 97 21.77 4.25 -9.42
C CYS A 97 23.09 5.03 -9.38
N VAL A 98 23.11 6.27 -9.85
CA VAL A 98 24.32 7.10 -9.84
C VAL A 98 24.54 7.67 -8.43
N GLU A 99 25.70 7.37 -7.86
CA GLU A 99 26.15 8.08 -6.67
C GLU A 99 26.61 9.49 -7.04
N GLU A 100 25.87 10.52 -6.61
CA GLU A 100 26.39 11.89 -6.62
C GLU A 100 27.58 11.96 -5.64
N GLU A 101 28.72 12.52 -6.06
CA GLU A 101 29.89 12.74 -5.18
C GLU A 101 29.62 13.78 -4.09
N ASP A 102 28.58 14.59 -4.26
CA ASP A 102 28.26 15.74 -3.43
C ASP A 102 27.46 15.36 -2.16
N PHE A 103 27.57 16.17 -1.11
CA PHE A 103 26.88 15.93 0.16
C PHE A 103 25.34 15.97 0.03
N ASP A 104 24.86 16.54 -1.09
CA ASP A 104 23.45 16.65 -1.45
C ASP A 104 22.71 15.30 -1.52
N ARG A 105 23.43 14.18 -1.72
CA ARG A 105 22.85 12.83 -1.68
C ARG A 105 22.24 12.45 -0.32
N PHE A 106 22.71 13.07 0.76
CA PHE A 106 22.18 12.84 2.12
C PHE A 106 21.00 13.77 2.46
N ILE A 107 20.68 14.71 1.58
CA ILE A 107 19.60 15.68 1.78
C ILE A 107 18.30 15.12 1.18
N LEU A 108 17.38 14.69 2.05
CA LEU A 108 16.11 14.08 1.66
C LEU A 108 15.24 14.97 0.75
N PHE A 109 15.36 16.29 0.86
CA PHE A 109 14.63 17.23 0.00
C PHE A 109 15.59 18.28 -0.56
N ASN A 110 16.50 17.85 -1.44
CA ASN A 110 17.14 18.79 -2.33
C ASN A 110 16.11 19.25 -3.40
N GLY A 111 16.27 20.44 -3.96
CA GLY A 111 15.28 21.04 -4.87
C GLY A 111 14.96 20.20 -6.12
N LYS A 112 15.83 19.25 -6.49
CA LYS A 112 15.67 18.31 -7.61
C LYS A 112 14.80 17.09 -7.23
N THR A 113 15.21 16.34 -6.20
CA THR A 113 14.57 15.07 -5.80
C THR A 113 13.16 15.25 -5.22
N LYS A 114 12.84 16.46 -4.70
CA LYS A 114 11.52 16.77 -4.14
C LYS A 114 10.36 16.62 -5.13
N HIS A 115 10.59 16.88 -6.42
CA HIS A 115 9.53 16.86 -7.43
C HIS A 115 9.54 15.59 -8.28
N GLU A 116 10.71 15.00 -8.49
CA GLU A 116 10.91 13.86 -9.39
C GLU A 116 10.38 12.55 -8.81
N TYR A 117 10.60 12.30 -7.52
CA TYR A 117 10.19 11.06 -6.82
C TYR A 117 9.08 11.28 -5.79
N ALA A 118 8.25 12.30 -6.00
CA ALA A 118 7.20 12.69 -5.06
C ALA A 118 6.09 11.63 -4.92
N ASP A 119 5.84 10.86 -5.97
CA ASP A 119 4.92 9.72 -6.02
C ASP A 119 5.37 8.56 -5.12
N ILE A 120 6.65 8.18 -5.18
CA ILE A 120 7.23 7.14 -4.31
C ILE A 120 7.25 7.61 -2.86
N PHE A 121 7.55 8.89 -2.61
CA PHE A 121 7.51 9.45 -1.27
C PHE A 121 6.08 9.47 -0.69
N GLN A 122 5.05 9.71 -1.52
CA GLN A 122 3.65 9.59 -1.10
C GLN A 122 3.28 8.14 -0.77
N LEU A 123 3.76 7.17 -1.54
CA LEU A 123 3.58 5.74 -1.22
C LEU A 123 4.24 5.37 0.12
N TYR A 124 5.47 5.83 0.36
CA TYR A 124 6.14 5.67 1.65
C TYR A 124 5.30 6.24 2.80
N LYS A 125 4.75 7.45 2.65
CA LYS A 125 3.88 8.05 3.68
C LYS A 125 2.58 7.28 3.86
N LYS A 126 2.02 6.75 2.78
CA LYS A 126 0.83 5.89 2.83
C LYS A 126 1.10 4.60 3.60
N GLN A 127 2.21 3.91 3.34
CA GLN A 127 2.60 2.72 4.10
C GLN A 127 2.86 3.03 5.56
N THR A 128 3.59 4.11 5.85
CA THR A 128 3.86 4.53 7.24
C THR A 128 2.56 4.77 8.01
N ALA A 129 1.54 5.35 7.38
CA ALA A 129 0.24 5.57 8.02
C ALA A 129 -0.58 4.30 8.23
N LEU A 130 -0.25 3.22 7.51
CA LEU A 130 -0.93 1.93 7.55
C LEU A 130 -0.16 0.88 8.37
N PHE A 131 0.97 1.27 8.96
CA PHE A 131 1.82 0.42 9.76
C PHE A 131 1.05 -0.16 10.95
N TRP A 132 1.19 -1.46 11.14
CA TRP A 132 0.53 -2.25 12.17
C TRP A 132 1.56 -3.11 12.90
N VAL A 133 1.24 -3.52 14.11
CA VAL A 133 2.08 -4.42 14.91
C VAL A 133 1.33 -5.72 15.17
N VAL A 134 2.06 -6.81 15.38
CA VAL A 134 1.47 -8.15 15.41
C VAL A 134 0.52 -8.35 16.59
N GLU A 135 0.74 -7.63 17.69
CA GLU A 135 -0.13 -7.64 18.87
C GLU A 135 -1.54 -7.10 18.60
N GLU A 136 -1.77 -6.46 17.46
CA GLU A 136 -3.08 -5.98 17.03
C GLU A 136 -3.98 -7.11 16.49
N ILE A 137 -3.43 -8.31 16.29
CA ILE A 137 -4.18 -9.50 15.83
C ILE A 137 -4.66 -10.30 17.04
N ASP A 138 -5.98 -10.33 17.26
CA ASP A 138 -6.60 -11.16 18.30
C ASP A 138 -6.72 -12.63 17.86
N LEU A 139 -5.84 -13.49 18.38
CA LEU A 139 -5.78 -14.94 18.08
C LEU A 139 -6.76 -15.79 18.93
N SER A 140 -7.49 -15.19 19.87
CA SER A 140 -8.27 -15.95 20.88
C SER A 140 -9.40 -16.81 20.29
N GLY A 141 -9.97 -16.40 19.16
CA GLY A 141 -11.07 -17.09 18.48
C GLY A 141 -10.64 -18.28 17.61
N ASP A 142 -9.45 -18.24 17.03
CA ASP A 142 -9.04 -19.17 15.97
C ASP A 142 -8.72 -20.58 16.50
N SER A 143 -8.45 -20.73 17.81
CA SER A 143 -8.20 -22.04 18.42
C SER A 143 -9.42 -22.98 18.36
N LYS A 144 -10.64 -22.42 18.47
CA LYS A 144 -11.88 -23.21 18.40
C LYS A 144 -12.18 -23.62 16.96
N ASP A 145 -12.09 -22.66 16.04
CA ASP A 145 -12.24 -22.91 14.60
C ASP A 145 -11.23 -23.94 14.09
N TRP A 146 -10.03 -23.96 14.68
CA TRP A 146 -9.03 -24.96 14.41
C TRP A 146 -9.46 -26.35 14.87
N GLU A 147 -9.97 -26.52 16.08
CA GLU A 147 -10.42 -27.83 16.56
C GLU A 147 -11.52 -28.41 15.64
N ASP A 148 -12.45 -27.55 15.18
CA ASP A 148 -13.57 -27.90 14.30
C ASP A 148 -13.21 -28.06 12.80
N ALA A 149 -12.00 -27.68 12.39
CA ALA A 149 -11.57 -27.79 10.99
C ALA A 149 -11.28 -29.25 10.56
N SER A 150 -11.52 -29.56 9.28
CA SER A 150 -11.24 -30.88 8.72
C SER A 150 -9.73 -31.17 8.68
N SER A 151 -9.33 -32.45 8.56
CA SER A 151 -7.92 -32.83 8.36
C SER A 151 -7.30 -32.12 7.16
N ASP A 152 -8.09 -31.96 6.11
CA ASP A 152 -7.67 -31.41 4.83
C ASP A 152 -7.51 -29.89 4.91
N GLU A 153 -8.44 -29.19 5.59
CA GLU A 153 -8.34 -27.75 5.89
C GLU A 153 -7.12 -27.47 6.78
N LYS A 154 -6.90 -28.30 7.81
CA LYS A 154 -5.72 -28.20 8.69
C LYS A 154 -4.43 -28.41 7.92
N HIS A 155 -4.37 -29.44 7.08
CA HIS A 155 -3.19 -29.73 6.28
C HIS A 155 -2.87 -28.60 5.30
N PHE A 156 -3.88 -28.08 4.61
CA PHE A 156 -3.75 -26.95 3.70
C PHE A 156 -3.20 -25.71 4.41
N LEU A 157 -3.81 -25.32 5.54
CA LEU A 157 -3.39 -24.15 6.31
C LEU A 157 -1.96 -24.28 6.87
N LYS A 158 -1.58 -25.47 7.36
CA LYS A 158 -0.21 -25.72 7.83
C LYS A 158 0.82 -25.44 6.74
N LEU A 159 0.58 -25.95 5.54
CA LEU A 159 1.51 -25.80 4.42
C LEU A 159 1.56 -24.35 3.91
N VAL A 160 0.41 -23.67 3.78
CA VAL A 160 0.33 -22.26 3.37
C VAL A 160 1.09 -21.36 4.35
N LEU A 161 0.86 -21.52 5.65
CA LEU A 161 1.50 -20.68 6.67
C LEU A 161 3.01 -20.92 6.73
N ALA A 162 3.43 -22.20 6.68
CA ALA A 162 4.85 -22.54 6.68
C ALA A 162 5.57 -21.95 5.46
N PHE A 163 4.90 -21.98 4.30
CA PHE A 163 5.39 -21.37 3.07
C PHE A 163 5.59 -19.85 3.20
N PHE A 164 4.60 -19.12 3.71
CA PHE A 164 4.71 -17.68 3.94
C PHE A 164 5.86 -17.34 4.90
N ALA A 165 5.93 -18.01 6.05
CA ALA A 165 6.95 -17.76 7.06
C ALA A 165 8.40 -17.92 6.53
N SER A 166 8.62 -18.78 5.53
CA SER A 166 9.96 -19.00 4.98
C SER A 166 10.33 -18.06 3.85
N LEU A 167 9.35 -17.66 3.01
CA LEU A 167 9.64 -16.80 1.86
C LEU A 167 9.76 -15.33 2.21
N ASP A 168 8.96 -14.82 3.15
CA ASP A 168 9.02 -13.40 3.54
C ASP A 168 10.41 -13.04 4.07
N GLN A 169 11.06 -13.98 4.77
CA GLN A 169 12.42 -13.80 5.26
C GLN A 169 13.44 -13.70 4.12
N ILE A 170 13.27 -14.49 3.05
CA ILE A 170 14.14 -14.45 1.86
C ILE A 170 13.94 -13.13 1.10
N VAL A 171 12.69 -12.67 1.01
CA VAL A 171 12.35 -11.37 0.42
C VAL A 171 13.00 -10.23 1.20
N MET A 172 12.92 -10.27 2.53
CA MET A 172 13.54 -9.28 3.42
C MET A 172 15.05 -9.18 3.19
N GLU A 173 15.76 -10.32 3.13
CA GLU A 173 17.20 -10.36 2.83
C GLU A 173 17.51 -9.75 1.46
N ASN A 174 16.69 -10.06 0.45
CA ASN A 174 16.85 -9.52 -0.90
C ASN A 174 16.69 -7.99 -0.95
N ILE A 175 15.71 -7.44 -0.23
CA ILE A 175 15.49 -5.99 -0.14
C ILE A 175 16.66 -5.31 0.59
N GLY A 176 17.07 -5.87 1.73
CA GLY A 176 18.09 -5.29 2.60
C GLY A 176 19.49 -5.30 1.98
N LEU A 177 19.88 -6.41 1.37
CA LEU A 177 21.24 -6.61 0.85
C LEU A 177 21.42 -6.15 -0.59
N ASN A 178 20.35 -6.13 -1.39
CA ASN A 178 20.51 -5.86 -2.81
C ASN A 178 19.88 -4.55 -3.27
N PHE A 179 18.56 -4.39 -3.15
CA PHE A 179 17.86 -3.20 -3.66
C PHE A 179 18.37 -1.90 -3.04
N LYS A 180 18.63 -1.89 -1.73
CA LYS A 180 19.18 -0.72 -1.02
C LYS A 180 20.61 -0.35 -1.45
N ASN A 181 21.38 -1.34 -1.91
CA ASN A 181 22.74 -1.14 -2.40
C ASN A 181 22.75 -0.61 -3.85
N GLU A 182 21.86 -1.09 -4.72
CA GLU A 182 21.82 -0.62 -6.12
C GLU A 182 21.15 0.75 -6.29
N ILE A 183 20.11 1.05 -5.51
CA ILE A 183 19.35 2.31 -5.66
C ILE A 183 19.84 3.31 -4.62
N VAL A 184 20.29 4.47 -5.09
CA VAL A 184 20.95 5.49 -4.26
C VAL A 184 19.96 6.54 -3.73
N ILE A 185 18.82 6.72 -4.41
CA ILE A 185 17.83 7.75 -4.12
C ILE A 185 17.24 7.62 -2.70
N PRO A 186 17.35 8.65 -1.85
CA PRO A 186 16.90 8.60 -0.45
C PRO A 186 15.41 8.27 -0.27
N GLN A 187 14.53 8.79 -1.12
CA GLN A 187 13.08 8.54 -1.02
C GLN A 187 12.74 7.07 -1.28
N ILE A 188 13.42 6.44 -2.24
CA ILE A 188 13.24 5.02 -2.56
C ILE A 188 13.81 4.15 -1.43
N ARG A 189 14.98 4.53 -0.89
CA ARG A 189 15.56 3.84 0.28
C ARG A 189 14.66 3.91 1.51
N GLN A 190 13.97 5.04 1.75
CA GLN A 190 12.99 5.15 2.84
C GLN A 190 11.78 4.24 2.64
N HIS A 191 11.31 4.10 1.39
CA HIS A 191 10.27 3.15 1.05
C HIS A 191 10.70 1.71 1.36
N PHE A 192 11.88 1.29 0.89
CA PHE A 192 12.39 -0.05 1.21
C PHE A 192 12.66 -0.27 2.70
N ALA A 193 12.94 0.79 3.47
CA ALA A 193 13.09 0.68 4.92
C ALA A 193 11.76 0.39 5.63
N ILE A 194 10.65 1.04 5.23
CA ILE A 194 9.35 0.72 5.81
C ILE A 194 8.83 -0.63 5.31
N GLN A 195 9.12 -0.99 4.06
CA GLN A 195 8.79 -2.31 3.53
C GLN A 195 9.51 -3.41 4.33
N GLU A 196 10.82 -3.30 4.55
CA GLU A 196 11.56 -4.27 5.37
C GLU A 196 10.99 -4.41 6.79
N ALA A 197 10.59 -3.31 7.43
CA ALA A 197 9.94 -3.36 8.74
C ALA A 197 8.55 -4.03 8.68
N THR A 198 7.82 -3.87 7.57
CA THR A 198 6.51 -4.47 7.35
C THR A 198 6.65 -5.98 7.09
N GLU A 199 7.62 -6.40 6.27
CA GLU A 199 7.94 -7.81 6.05
C GLU A 199 8.39 -8.52 7.34
N ALA A 200 9.13 -7.82 8.21
CA ALA A 200 9.48 -8.37 9.52
C ALA A 200 8.22 -8.65 10.36
N ALA A 201 7.23 -7.74 10.33
CA ALA A 201 5.94 -7.94 10.99
C ALA A 201 5.11 -9.06 10.32
N HIS A 202 5.20 -9.25 9.00
CA HIS A 202 4.59 -10.38 8.28
C HIS A 202 5.17 -11.71 8.78
N GLY A 203 6.50 -11.85 8.75
CA GLY A 203 7.20 -13.04 9.20
C GLY A 203 6.92 -13.37 10.67
N GLU A 204 6.85 -12.36 11.54
CA GLU A 204 6.46 -12.53 12.94
C GLU A 204 5.00 -12.99 13.07
N SER A 205 4.08 -12.39 12.31
CA SER A 205 2.66 -12.77 12.31
C SER A 205 2.45 -14.22 11.90
N TYR A 206 3.07 -14.67 10.82
CA TYR A 206 2.99 -16.07 10.38
C TYR A 206 3.63 -17.01 11.40
N SER A 207 4.79 -16.63 11.95
CA SER A 207 5.45 -17.42 12.99
C SER A 207 4.56 -17.58 14.23
N LEU A 208 3.94 -16.51 14.71
CA LEU A 208 3.03 -16.56 15.86
C LEU A 208 1.76 -17.35 15.56
N LEU A 209 1.15 -17.17 14.38
CA LEU A 209 -0.01 -17.97 13.95
C LEU A 209 0.30 -19.47 13.97
N ILE A 210 1.46 -19.86 13.43
CA ILE A 210 1.95 -21.24 13.43
C ILE A 210 2.24 -21.73 14.86
N ILE A 211 3.04 -20.99 15.62
CA ILE A 211 3.60 -21.40 16.92
C ILE A 211 2.54 -21.41 18.02
N GLN A 212 1.69 -20.37 18.09
CA GLN A 212 0.77 -20.19 19.21
C GLN A 212 -0.57 -20.89 18.98
N THR A 213 -1.01 -21.05 17.73
CA THR A 213 -2.40 -21.47 17.44
C THR A 213 -2.50 -22.91 16.94
N TYR A 214 -1.59 -23.36 16.07
CA TYR A 214 -1.82 -24.57 15.26
C TYR A 214 -0.90 -25.75 15.58
N PHE A 215 0.27 -25.51 16.16
CA PHE A 215 1.23 -26.57 16.55
C PHE A 215 1.51 -26.57 18.05
N ARG A 216 0.88 -27.49 18.79
CA ARG A 216 1.22 -27.73 20.22
C ARG A 216 2.52 -28.52 20.41
N ASN A 217 3.07 -29.13 19.35
CA ASN A 217 4.26 -29.99 19.39
C ASN A 217 5.42 -29.41 18.55
N THR A 218 6.56 -29.15 19.19
CA THR A 218 7.78 -28.57 18.60
C THR A 218 8.44 -29.47 17.54
N GLU A 219 8.28 -30.80 17.60
CA GLU A 219 8.82 -31.70 16.57
C GLU A 219 8.03 -31.64 15.27
N GLU A 220 6.70 -31.58 15.37
CA GLU A 220 5.82 -31.44 14.21
C GLU A 220 6.07 -30.09 13.51
N GLN A 221 6.24 -29.03 14.31
CA GLN A 221 6.63 -27.71 13.80
C GLN A 221 7.94 -27.78 12.99
N ARG A 222 8.97 -28.42 13.54
CA ARG A 222 10.27 -28.56 12.85
C ARG A 222 10.15 -29.40 11.58
N HIS A 223 9.31 -30.43 11.61
CA HIS A 223 9.05 -31.28 10.45
C HIS A 223 8.33 -30.51 9.33
N VAL A 224 7.30 -29.73 9.66
CA VAL A 224 6.55 -28.90 8.69
C VAL A 224 7.45 -27.82 8.09
N MET A 225 8.25 -27.13 8.91
CA MET A 225 9.20 -26.13 8.40
C MET A 225 10.29 -26.74 7.51
N ARG A 226 10.70 -27.99 7.76
CA ARG A 226 11.69 -28.68 6.90
C ARG A 226 11.08 -29.28 5.64
N SER A 227 9.79 -29.63 5.64
CA SER A 227 9.14 -30.21 4.45
C SER A 227 8.99 -29.21 3.31
N ILE A 228 9.08 -27.91 3.60
CA ILE A 228 9.27 -26.83 2.62
C ILE A 228 10.44 -27.12 1.66
N GLN A 229 11.55 -27.68 2.16
CA GLN A 229 12.72 -28.01 1.32
C GLN A 229 12.44 -29.13 0.30
N THR A 230 11.37 -29.88 0.49
CA THR A 230 10.97 -31.02 -0.35
C THR A 230 9.76 -30.73 -1.24
N MET A 231 9.08 -29.59 -1.05
CA MET A 231 7.93 -29.17 -1.84
C MET A 231 8.36 -28.51 -3.18
N PRO A 232 7.43 -28.29 -4.14
CA PRO A 232 7.67 -27.55 -5.40
C PRO A 232 8.15 -26.10 -5.26
N ILE A 233 8.55 -25.69 -4.05
CA ILE A 233 9.19 -24.41 -3.74
C ILE A 233 10.51 -24.26 -4.50
N ILE A 234 11.16 -25.38 -4.83
CA ILE A 234 12.36 -25.41 -5.68
C ILE A 234 12.10 -24.68 -7.01
N GLU A 235 10.94 -24.86 -7.64
CA GLU A 235 10.62 -24.18 -8.91
C GLU A 235 10.45 -22.67 -8.73
N LYS A 236 9.85 -22.22 -7.61
CA LYS A 236 9.78 -20.78 -7.26
C LYS A 236 11.16 -20.20 -7.01
N ALA A 237 12.03 -20.93 -6.30
CA ALA A 237 13.40 -20.50 -6.04
C ALA A 237 14.23 -20.44 -7.33
N LEU A 238 14.13 -21.44 -8.21
CA LEU A 238 14.80 -21.46 -9.52
C LEU A 238 14.28 -20.32 -10.42
N TRP A 239 12.98 -20.02 -10.36
CA TRP A 239 12.41 -18.87 -11.04
C TRP A 239 13.01 -17.56 -10.51
N ALA A 240 13.06 -17.37 -9.18
CA ALA A 240 13.62 -16.16 -8.58
C ALA A 240 15.11 -16.01 -8.92
N GLU A 241 15.89 -17.08 -8.81
CA GLU A 241 17.31 -17.12 -9.19
C GLU A 241 17.52 -16.75 -10.67
N LYS A 242 16.63 -17.19 -11.57
CA LYS A 242 16.72 -16.90 -13.00
C LYS A 242 16.45 -15.42 -13.33
N TRP A 243 15.55 -14.76 -12.60
CA TRP A 243 15.01 -13.45 -12.99
C TRP A 243 15.40 -12.29 -12.06
N MET A 244 15.81 -12.60 -10.83
CA MET A 244 16.05 -11.63 -9.77
C MET A 244 17.46 -11.73 -9.17
N ASN A 245 18.35 -12.55 -9.74
CA ASN A 245 19.72 -12.64 -9.24
C ASN A 245 20.51 -11.36 -9.59
N PRO A 246 21.07 -10.62 -8.60
CA PRO A 246 21.81 -9.38 -8.82
C PRO A 246 23.01 -9.51 -9.76
N GLU A 247 23.65 -10.69 -9.79
CA GLU A 247 24.83 -10.91 -10.61
C GLU A 247 24.46 -11.06 -12.09
N THR A 248 23.20 -11.41 -12.40
CA THR A 248 22.79 -11.83 -13.75
C THR A 248 21.73 -10.94 -14.39
N ALA A 249 20.75 -10.51 -13.60
CA ALA A 249 19.61 -9.73 -14.03
C ALA A 249 19.95 -8.23 -14.03
N SER A 250 19.45 -7.52 -15.04
CA SER A 250 19.48 -6.06 -15.04
C SER A 250 18.45 -5.50 -14.06
N LEU A 251 18.62 -4.28 -13.57
CA LEU A 251 17.71 -3.67 -12.59
C LEU A 251 16.25 -3.69 -13.09
N ALA A 252 16.05 -3.42 -14.38
CA ALA A 252 14.73 -3.49 -15.01
C ALA A 252 14.11 -4.91 -14.97
N LYS A 253 14.90 -5.98 -15.19
CA LYS A 253 14.43 -7.38 -15.07
C LYS A 253 14.13 -7.72 -13.64
N TRP A 254 14.97 -7.25 -12.74
CA TRP A 254 14.79 -7.48 -11.33
C TRP A 254 13.50 -6.86 -10.81
N LEU A 255 13.23 -5.58 -11.09
CA LEU A 255 12.00 -4.92 -10.64
C LEU A 255 10.73 -5.58 -11.21
N VAL A 256 10.77 -6.05 -12.45
CA VAL A 256 9.65 -6.82 -13.04
C VAL A 256 9.50 -8.17 -12.36
N GLY A 257 10.60 -8.88 -12.10
CA GLY A 257 10.59 -10.11 -11.30
C GLY A 257 10.05 -9.88 -9.89
N PHE A 258 10.47 -8.81 -9.23
CA PHE A 258 10.01 -8.44 -7.90
C PHE A 258 8.52 -8.09 -7.89
N THR A 259 8.02 -7.38 -8.90
CA THR A 259 6.59 -7.13 -9.08
C THR A 259 5.79 -8.44 -9.22
N CYS A 260 6.33 -9.44 -9.91
CA CYS A 260 5.72 -10.77 -10.01
C CYS A 260 5.77 -11.55 -8.68
N LEU A 261 6.84 -11.40 -7.91
CA LEU A 261 6.98 -12.05 -6.60
C LEU A 261 5.92 -11.55 -5.62
N GLU A 262 5.87 -10.24 -5.40
CA GLU A 262 4.94 -9.58 -4.47
C GLU A 262 3.49 -9.65 -4.99
N GLY A 263 3.30 -9.46 -6.30
CA GLY A 263 1.98 -9.29 -6.90
C GLY A 263 1.30 -10.58 -7.40
N VAL A 264 2.06 -11.60 -7.83
CA VAL A 264 1.53 -12.80 -8.51
C VAL A 264 1.79 -14.09 -7.72
N GLN A 265 3.01 -14.32 -7.23
CA GLN A 265 3.45 -15.61 -6.63
C GLN A 265 2.83 -15.96 -5.26
N PHE A 266 1.99 -15.08 -4.71
CA PHE A 266 1.19 -15.32 -3.49
C PHE A 266 -0.31 -15.09 -3.68
N SER A 267 -0.72 -14.65 -4.88
CA SER A 267 -2.08 -14.18 -5.14
C SER A 267 -3.13 -15.28 -4.89
N GLY A 268 -2.83 -16.54 -5.22
CA GLY A 268 -3.78 -17.62 -5.03
C GLY A 268 -3.83 -18.13 -3.59
N SER A 269 -2.73 -18.07 -2.83
CA SER A 269 -2.73 -18.33 -1.39
C SER A 269 -3.58 -17.31 -0.63
N PHE A 270 -3.47 -16.01 -0.96
CA PHE A 270 -4.33 -14.98 -0.39
C PHE A 270 -5.80 -15.22 -0.72
N CYS A 271 -6.11 -15.56 -1.98
CA CYS A 271 -7.45 -15.93 -2.42
C CYS A 271 -8.01 -17.13 -1.63
N ALA A 272 -7.19 -18.15 -1.38
CA ALA A 272 -7.57 -19.32 -0.63
C ALA A 272 -7.90 -19.01 0.85
N ILE A 273 -7.16 -18.11 1.50
CA ILE A 273 -7.47 -17.69 2.88
C ILE A 273 -8.74 -16.83 2.91
N TYR A 274 -8.93 -15.94 1.92
CA TYR A 274 -10.19 -15.17 1.82
C TYR A 274 -11.42 -16.05 1.61
N TRP A 275 -11.28 -17.20 0.95
CA TRP A 275 -12.36 -18.17 0.87
C TRP A 275 -12.79 -18.70 2.24
N LEU A 276 -11.86 -18.89 3.17
CA LEU A 276 -12.16 -19.27 4.55
C LEU A 276 -12.88 -18.14 5.31
N LYS A 277 -12.49 -16.88 5.07
CA LYS A 277 -13.21 -15.69 5.57
C LYS A 277 -14.68 -15.69 5.13
N LYS A 278 -14.94 -16.01 3.86
CA LYS A 278 -16.31 -16.10 3.32
C LYS A 278 -17.14 -17.17 4.04
N ARG A 279 -16.49 -18.26 4.47
CA ARG A 279 -17.09 -19.31 5.30
C ARG A 279 -17.17 -18.98 6.79
N GLN A 280 -16.80 -17.75 7.18
CA GLN A 280 -16.79 -17.25 8.56
C GLN A 280 -15.90 -18.07 9.52
N LYS A 281 -14.82 -18.66 8.99
CA LYS A 281 -13.81 -19.39 9.76
C LYS A 281 -12.52 -18.60 9.87
N PHE A 282 -11.77 -18.80 10.95
CA PHE A 282 -10.44 -18.24 11.18
C PHE A 282 -10.42 -16.72 11.03
N LYS A 283 -11.12 -16.04 11.94
CA LYS A 283 -11.31 -14.58 11.87
C LYS A 283 -9.98 -13.84 12.04
N ALA A 284 -9.10 -14.32 12.92
CA ALA A 284 -7.80 -13.71 13.17
C ALA A 284 -6.89 -13.88 11.94
N LEU A 285 -6.79 -15.11 11.42
CA LEU A 285 -6.06 -15.39 10.19
C LEU A 285 -6.58 -14.56 9.00
N SER A 286 -7.90 -14.45 8.86
CA SER A 286 -8.53 -13.67 7.80
C SER A 286 -8.25 -12.17 7.93
N PHE A 287 -8.18 -11.66 9.15
CA PHE A 287 -7.82 -10.27 9.43
C PHE A 287 -6.35 -10.00 9.11
N ALA A 288 -5.44 -10.85 9.58
CA ALA A 288 -4.01 -10.78 9.27
C ALA A 288 -3.76 -10.84 7.76
N ASN A 289 -4.37 -11.82 7.08
CA ASN A 289 -4.30 -11.94 5.62
C ASN A 289 -4.82 -10.69 4.89
N SER A 290 -5.80 -9.97 5.47
CA SER A 290 -6.28 -8.72 4.87
C SER A 290 -5.30 -7.56 5.01
N LEU A 291 -4.53 -7.53 6.10
CA LEU A 291 -3.46 -6.54 6.31
C LEU A 291 -2.28 -6.84 5.39
N ILE A 292 -1.82 -8.10 5.38
CA ILE A 292 -0.65 -8.52 4.59
C ILE A 292 -0.94 -8.35 3.09
N ALA A 293 -2.07 -8.84 2.58
CA ALA A 293 -2.40 -8.70 1.15
C ALA A 293 -2.53 -7.23 0.70
N ARG A 294 -2.89 -6.31 1.60
CA ARG A 294 -2.90 -4.87 1.33
C ARG A 294 -1.47 -4.34 1.19
N ASP A 295 -0.58 -4.78 2.08
CA ASP A 295 0.80 -4.32 2.13
C ASP A 295 1.59 -4.85 0.92
N GLU A 296 1.44 -6.12 0.56
CA GLU A 296 1.96 -6.71 -0.69
C GLU A 296 1.50 -5.93 -1.94
N GLY A 297 0.21 -5.53 -1.96
CA GLY A 297 -0.32 -4.71 -3.04
C GLY A 297 0.36 -3.33 -3.14
N LEU A 298 0.75 -2.74 -2.00
CA LEU A 298 1.52 -1.49 -1.97
C LEU A 298 2.97 -1.72 -2.40
N HIS A 299 3.60 -2.83 -2.03
CA HIS A 299 4.97 -3.21 -2.42
C HIS A 299 5.08 -3.41 -3.93
N ALA A 300 4.16 -4.18 -4.51
CA ALA A 300 4.07 -4.37 -5.96
C ALA A 300 3.79 -3.04 -6.68
N THR A 301 2.92 -2.17 -6.14
CA THR A 301 2.66 -0.84 -6.72
C THR A 301 3.92 0.05 -6.71
N ALA A 302 4.70 0.01 -5.64
CA ALA A 302 5.92 0.78 -5.54
C ALA A 302 6.99 0.29 -6.52
N SER A 303 7.10 -1.03 -6.70
CA SER A 303 7.97 -1.65 -7.70
C SER A 303 7.63 -1.19 -9.11
N VAL A 304 6.34 -1.10 -9.44
CA VAL A 304 5.84 -0.53 -10.70
C VAL A 304 6.21 0.94 -10.84
N PHE A 305 6.11 1.74 -9.77
CA PHE A 305 6.43 3.17 -9.82
C PHE A 305 7.93 3.37 -10.03
N ILE A 306 8.78 2.64 -9.31
CA ILE A 306 10.23 2.65 -9.50
C ILE A 306 10.56 2.24 -10.94
N TYR A 307 9.94 1.18 -11.48
CA TYR A 307 10.12 0.76 -12.86
C TYR A 307 9.71 1.83 -13.89
N LYS A 308 8.68 2.64 -13.61
CA LYS A 308 8.26 3.73 -14.50
C LYS A 308 9.29 4.84 -14.61
N HIS A 309 10.06 5.07 -13.54
CA HIS A 309 11.16 6.05 -13.47
C HIS A 309 12.46 5.56 -14.11
N LEU A 310 12.58 4.26 -14.45
CA LEU A 310 13.71 3.78 -15.24
C LEU A 310 13.70 4.36 -16.66
N GLU A 311 14.88 4.69 -17.18
CA GLU A 311 15.04 5.10 -18.57
C GLU A 311 15.07 3.88 -19.50
N ASN A 312 15.80 2.83 -19.12
CA ASN A 312 16.01 1.64 -19.94
C ASN A 312 15.03 0.52 -19.57
N LYS A 313 13.83 0.60 -20.14
CA LYS A 313 12.76 -0.38 -19.93
C LYS A 313 12.94 -1.64 -20.77
N LEU A 314 12.35 -2.73 -20.30
CA LEU A 314 12.34 -4.00 -21.03
C LEU A 314 11.37 -3.98 -22.21
N LEU A 315 11.72 -4.76 -23.22
CA LEU A 315 10.82 -5.10 -24.31
C LEU A 315 9.62 -5.89 -23.78
N GLN A 316 8.45 -5.61 -24.34
CA GLN A 316 7.18 -6.22 -23.97
C GLN A 316 7.23 -7.76 -24.01
N GLU A 317 7.86 -8.33 -25.03
CA GLU A 317 8.04 -9.78 -25.16
C GLU A 317 8.75 -10.40 -23.95
N ARG A 318 9.75 -9.70 -23.42
CA ARG A 318 10.53 -10.17 -22.27
C ARG A 318 9.74 -10.06 -20.98
N VAL A 319 8.96 -8.99 -20.81
CA VAL A 319 8.04 -8.85 -19.67
C VAL A 319 6.98 -9.95 -19.70
N HIS A 320 6.39 -10.20 -20.87
CA HIS A 320 5.41 -11.28 -21.05
C HIS A 320 5.98 -12.66 -20.73
N GLU A 321 7.24 -12.92 -21.08
CA GLU A 321 7.93 -14.18 -20.73
C GLU A 321 8.07 -14.35 -19.20
N ILE A 322 8.47 -13.30 -18.49
CA ILE A 322 8.61 -13.31 -17.03
C ILE A 322 7.25 -13.61 -16.37
N PHE A 323 6.22 -12.88 -16.77
CA PHE A 323 4.86 -13.04 -16.24
C PHE A 323 4.28 -14.43 -16.55
N LYS A 324 4.40 -14.92 -17.80
CA LYS A 324 3.93 -16.26 -18.16
C LYS A 324 4.59 -17.35 -17.33
N HIS A 325 5.89 -17.23 -17.09
CA HIS A 325 6.61 -18.18 -16.26
C HIS A 325 6.17 -18.09 -14.80
N ALA A 326 6.02 -16.88 -14.24
CA ALA A 326 5.54 -16.68 -12.87
C ALA A 326 4.13 -17.29 -12.65
N VAL A 327 3.22 -17.04 -13.59
CA VAL A 327 1.86 -17.60 -13.59
C VAL A 327 1.89 -19.12 -13.66
N SER A 328 2.73 -19.71 -14.52
CA SER A 328 2.86 -21.16 -14.64
C SER A 328 3.30 -21.79 -13.32
N VAL A 329 4.31 -21.20 -12.66
CA VAL A 329 4.83 -21.68 -11.38
C VAL A 329 3.77 -21.56 -10.28
N GLU A 330 3.03 -20.46 -10.22
CA GLU A 330 1.97 -20.28 -9.23
C GLU A 330 0.79 -21.22 -9.46
N CYS A 331 0.40 -21.42 -10.72
CA CYS A 331 -0.65 -22.38 -11.08
C CYS A 331 -0.26 -23.80 -10.72
N GLU A 332 1.00 -24.20 -10.95
CA GLU A 332 1.50 -25.51 -10.55
C GLU A 332 1.50 -25.65 -9.03
N PHE A 333 2.00 -24.66 -8.31
CA PHE A 333 2.04 -24.64 -6.85
C PHE A 333 0.66 -24.87 -6.22
N ILE A 334 -0.38 -24.22 -6.73
CA ILE A 334 -1.77 -24.33 -6.25
C ILE A 334 -2.47 -25.62 -6.70
N SER A 335 -1.95 -26.28 -7.73
CA SER A 335 -2.54 -27.54 -8.23
C SER A 335 -1.87 -28.77 -7.62
N SER A 336 -0.56 -28.72 -7.39
CA SER A 336 0.24 -29.85 -6.92
C SER A 336 0.61 -29.75 -5.44
N ALA A 337 1.23 -28.63 -5.03
CA ALA A 337 1.77 -28.45 -3.69
C ALA A 337 0.70 -28.12 -2.66
N LEU A 338 -0.28 -27.31 -3.06
CA LEU A 338 -1.38 -26.84 -2.22
C LEU A 338 -2.72 -27.00 -2.94
N PRO A 339 -3.24 -28.23 -3.11
CA PRO A 339 -4.45 -28.45 -3.90
C PRO A 339 -5.64 -27.68 -3.31
N VAL A 340 -6.08 -26.63 -3.99
CA VAL A 340 -7.22 -25.79 -3.55
C VAL A 340 -8.56 -26.55 -3.55
N ALA A 341 -8.58 -27.73 -4.17
CA ALA A 341 -9.68 -28.68 -4.03
C ALA A 341 -9.92 -29.09 -2.57
N LEU A 342 -8.88 -29.12 -1.72
CA LEU A 342 -8.98 -29.47 -0.30
C LEU A 342 -9.88 -28.50 0.49
N ILE A 343 -9.96 -27.25 0.04
CA ILE A 343 -10.82 -26.21 0.66
C ILE A 343 -12.10 -25.95 -0.14
N GLY A 344 -12.35 -26.73 -1.21
CA GLY A 344 -13.57 -26.66 -2.02
C GLY A 344 -13.55 -25.59 -3.12
N ILE A 345 -12.39 -25.11 -3.56
CA ILE A 345 -12.26 -24.20 -4.71
C ILE A 345 -11.91 -25.00 -5.97
N SER A 346 -12.51 -24.62 -7.10
CA SER A 346 -12.13 -25.19 -8.41
C SER A 346 -10.74 -24.71 -8.84
N GLU A 347 -9.85 -25.65 -9.14
CA GLU A 347 -8.51 -25.38 -9.69
C GLU A 347 -8.59 -24.51 -10.95
N LYS A 348 -9.59 -24.73 -11.81
CA LYS A 348 -9.79 -23.95 -13.03
C LYS A 348 -10.07 -22.47 -12.71
N SER A 349 -10.98 -22.21 -11.78
CA SER A 349 -11.29 -20.83 -11.36
C SER A 349 -10.08 -20.16 -10.69
N MET A 350 -9.28 -20.91 -9.93
CA MET A 350 -8.06 -20.34 -9.34
C MET A 350 -7.02 -19.97 -10.40
N LYS A 351 -6.84 -20.80 -11.43
CA LYS A 351 -5.97 -20.48 -12.59
C LYS A 351 -6.44 -19.25 -13.35
N GLU A 352 -7.75 -19.13 -13.59
CA GLU A 352 -8.36 -17.94 -14.21
C GLU A 352 -8.14 -16.67 -13.37
N TYR A 353 -8.21 -16.77 -12.04
CA TYR A 353 -7.90 -15.67 -11.13
C TYR A 353 -6.43 -15.25 -11.18
N ILE A 354 -5.48 -16.19 -11.16
CA ILE A 354 -4.05 -15.87 -11.26
C ILE A 354 -3.74 -15.18 -12.60
N ASN A 355 -4.34 -15.64 -13.69
CA ASN A 355 -4.23 -15.00 -15.00
C ASN A 355 -4.77 -13.56 -15.00
N PHE A 356 -5.90 -13.33 -14.33
CA PHE A 356 -6.48 -11.98 -14.16
C PHE A 356 -5.55 -11.05 -13.36
N VAL A 357 -4.94 -11.54 -12.28
CA VAL A 357 -3.98 -10.77 -11.47
C VAL A 357 -2.73 -10.42 -12.29
N ALA A 358 -2.22 -11.36 -13.10
CA ALA A 358 -1.09 -11.11 -13.98
C ALA A 358 -1.40 -10.01 -15.01
N ASP A 359 -2.57 -10.06 -15.65
CA ASP A 359 -3.01 -9.02 -16.59
C ASP A 359 -3.20 -7.64 -15.92
N TYR A 360 -3.64 -7.61 -14.66
CA TYR A 360 -3.74 -6.38 -13.89
C TYR A 360 -2.37 -5.72 -13.72
N TRP A 361 -1.36 -6.48 -13.28
CA TRP A 361 -0.01 -5.95 -13.07
C TRP A 361 0.72 -5.60 -14.37
N LEU A 362 0.52 -6.37 -15.44
CA LEU A 362 0.99 -6.02 -16.79
C LEU A 362 0.47 -4.65 -17.23
N ASN A 363 -0.83 -4.41 -17.03
CA ASN A 363 -1.44 -3.11 -17.34
C ASN A 363 -0.89 -1.98 -16.45
N GLN A 364 -0.61 -2.24 -15.16
CA GLN A 364 0.02 -1.24 -14.28
C GLN A 364 1.43 -0.86 -14.71
N LEU A 365 2.21 -1.83 -15.22
CA LEU A 365 3.54 -1.62 -15.81
C LEU A 365 3.48 -0.88 -17.17
N GLY A 366 2.31 -0.83 -17.81
CA GLY A 366 2.09 -0.17 -19.09
C GLY A 366 2.24 -1.08 -20.32
N TYR A 367 2.12 -2.40 -20.15
CA TYR A 367 2.18 -3.39 -21.23
C TYR A 367 0.80 -3.98 -21.52
N ASP A 368 0.65 -4.57 -22.71
CA ASP A 368 -0.59 -5.22 -23.11
C ASP A 368 -0.90 -6.47 -22.27
N LYS A 369 -2.19 -6.78 -22.14
CA LYS A 369 -2.66 -7.99 -21.47
C LYS A 369 -2.26 -9.24 -22.27
N VAL A 370 -1.98 -10.33 -21.55
CA VAL A 370 -1.60 -11.61 -22.13
C VAL A 370 -2.78 -12.58 -22.18
N TYR A 371 -3.64 -12.58 -21.15
CA TYR A 371 -4.65 -13.61 -20.97
C TYR A 371 -6.07 -13.16 -21.32
N GLY A 372 -6.40 -11.88 -21.10
CA GLY A 372 -7.73 -11.31 -21.31
C GLY A 372 -8.80 -11.88 -20.36
N CYS A 373 -8.40 -12.46 -19.23
CA CYS A 373 -9.32 -13.11 -18.29
C CYS A 373 -10.11 -12.09 -17.45
N VAL A 374 -11.30 -12.48 -17.03
CA VAL A 374 -12.15 -11.73 -16.08
C VAL A 374 -12.02 -12.38 -14.71
N ASN A 375 -12.14 -11.60 -13.64
CA ASN A 375 -12.11 -12.13 -12.27
C ASN A 375 -13.23 -13.17 -12.07
N PRO A 376 -12.91 -14.44 -11.75
CA PRO A 376 -13.92 -15.47 -11.51
C PRO A 376 -14.52 -15.42 -10.11
N PHE A 377 -13.98 -14.60 -9.20
CA PHE A 377 -14.39 -14.51 -7.80
C PHE A 377 -14.96 -13.12 -7.48
N GLU A 378 -16.28 -12.96 -7.60
CA GLU A 378 -16.98 -11.69 -7.29
C GLU A 378 -16.72 -11.18 -5.86
N TRP A 379 -16.45 -12.09 -4.92
CA TRP A 379 -16.12 -11.75 -3.53
C TRP A 379 -14.70 -11.22 -3.34
N MET A 380 -13.81 -11.39 -4.33
CA MET A 380 -12.51 -10.72 -4.34
C MET A 380 -12.63 -9.26 -4.74
N ASP A 381 -13.60 -8.88 -5.59
CA ASP A 381 -13.84 -7.48 -5.96
C ASP A 381 -14.29 -6.62 -4.76
N MET A 382 -14.85 -7.25 -3.71
CA MET A 382 -15.18 -6.56 -2.46
C MET A 382 -13.94 -6.12 -1.67
N ILE A 383 -12.74 -6.63 -1.97
CA ILE A 383 -11.57 -6.44 -1.11
C ILE A 383 -10.27 -6.13 -1.88
N SER A 384 -10.06 -6.64 -3.09
CA SER A 384 -8.73 -6.67 -3.72
C SER A 384 -8.77 -6.27 -5.20
N LEU A 385 -7.91 -5.30 -5.55
CA LEU A 385 -7.49 -4.83 -6.89
C LEU A 385 -8.02 -3.47 -7.36
N GLN A 386 -9.05 -2.91 -6.75
CA GLN A 386 -9.29 -1.46 -6.78
C GLN A 386 -9.84 -1.02 -5.43
N GLY A 387 -9.29 0.06 -4.87
CA GLY A 387 -9.92 0.82 -3.79
C GLY A 387 -11.24 1.44 -4.25
N LYS A 388 -12.25 0.61 -4.50
CA LYS A 388 -13.64 0.97 -4.77
C LYS A 388 -14.60 0.16 -3.89
N THR A 389 -14.26 0.07 -2.62
CA THR A 389 -15.17 0.53 -1.57
C THR A 389 -14.30 1.27 -0.57
N ASN A 390 -14.80 2.40 -0.07
CA ASN A 390 -14.10 3.26 0.86
C ASN A 390 -13.67 2.46 2.10
N PHE A 391 -12.40 2.05 2.17
CA PHE A 391 -11.80 1.57 3.42
C PHE A 391 -11.76 2.69 4.49
N PHE A 392 -11.95 3.94 4.06
CA PHE A 392 -12.22 5.09 4.93
C PHE A 392 -13.63 5.07 5.57
N GLU A 393 -14.57 4.25 5.10
CA GLU A 393 -15.91 4.12 5.70
C GLU A 393 -15.99 3.02 6.77
N ASN A 394 -15.08 2.04 6.79
CA ASN A 394 -15.17 0.92 7.74
C ASN A 394 -13.94 0.69 8.65
N ARG A 395 -12.90 1.54 8.62
CA ARG A 395 -11.72 1.42 9.52
C ARG A 395 -11.12 2.74 10.04
N VAL A 396 -11.90 3.83 10.14
CA VAL A 396 -11.39 5.08 10.75
C VAL A 396 -11.63 5.14 12.26
N THR A 397 -12.37 4.20 12.85
CA THR A 397 -12.66 4.23 14.29
C THR A 397 -11.63 3.56 15.19
N GLU A 398 -10.63 2.83 14.68
CA GLU A 398 -9.66 2.12 15.55
C GLU A 398 -8.17 2.34 15.27
N TYR A 399 -7.78 3.07 14.21
CA TYR A 399 -6.34 3.26 13.87
C TYR A 399 -5.92 4.72 13.68
N SER A 400 -6.27 5.55 14.65
CA SER A 400 -5.49 6.76 14.95
C SER A 400 -4.94 6.60 16.35
N LYS A 401 -3.72 6.04 16.52
CA LYS A 401 -3.06 6.01 17.84
C LYS A 401 -3.07 7.44 18.41
N PRO A 402 -3.82 7.70 19.50
CA PRO A 402 -3.72 8.95 20.21
C PRO A 402 -2.39 8.92 20.97
N SER A 403 -1.64 10.01 20.94
CA SER A 403 -0.52 10.30 21.87
C SER A 403 0.86 9.73 21.49
N ILE A 404 1.65 10.50 20.72
CA ILE A 404 3.03 10.76 21.16
C ILE A 404 2.91 11.92 22.15
N LEU A 405 3.04 11.57 23.43
CA LEU A 405 3.15 12.49 24.56
C LEU A 405 4.35 13.43 24.32
N LEU A 406 4.07 14.63 23.82
CA LEU A 406 4.86 15.79 24.21
C LEU A 406 4.34 16.22 25.58
N ASP A 407 5.27 16.34 26.52
CA ASP A 407 5.03 16.79 27.88
C ASP A 407 4.01 17.93 27.93
N ARG A 408 2.95 17.70 28.71
CA ARG A 408 1.86 18.63 28.95
C ARG A 408 2.33 19.73 29.90
N GLU A 409 3.23 20.58 29.45
CA GLU A 409 3.47 21.89 30.05
C GLU A 409 3.19 22.99 29.03
N ARG A 410 2.15 23.79 29.32
CA ARG A 410 1.80 25.12 28.78
C ARG A 410 2.70 25.64 27.64
N CYS A 411 2.67 25.01 26.48
CA CYS A 411 3.37 25.54 25.31
C CYS A 411 2.44 26.55 24.62
N LYS A 412 2.64 27.82 24.98
CA LYS A 412 1.98 29.01 24.42
C LYS A 412 1.86 28.87 22.90
N GLY A 413 0.63 28.97 22.36
CA GLY A 413 0.24 28.76 20.96
C GLY A 413 0.84 29.69 19.89
N LYS A 414 2.10 30.11 20.04
CA LYS A 414 2.86 30.88 19.03
C LYS A 414 3.83 30.00 18.23
N ALA A 415 4.39 28.93 18.80
CA ALA A 415 5.42 28.14 18.11
C ALA A 415 4.87 27.24 16.99
N MET A 416 3.68 26.65 17.16
CA MET A 416 3.09 25.72 16.17
C MET A 416 2.44 26.43 14.96
N ARG A 417 2.22 27.75 15.05
CA ARG A 417 1.64 28.56 13.97
C ARG A 417 2.60 28.76 12.80
N ALA A 418 3.90 28.49 13.01
CA ALA A 418 4.96 28.71 12.03
C ALA A 418 4.89 27.77 10.80
N TYR A 419 4.20 26.62 10.89
CA TYR A 419 4.12 25.63 9.80
C TYR A 419 2.87 25.75 8.89
N ILE A 420 1.86 26.52 9.30
CA ILE A 420 0.61 26.68 8.53
C ILE A 420 0.67 28.02 7.81
N ARG A 421 0.43 28.00 6.49
CA ARG A 421 0.44 29.23 5.68
C ARG A 421 -0.66 30.18 6.16
N GLN A 422 -0.35 31.48 6.19
CA GLN A 422 -1.35 32.54 6.34
C GLN A 422 -2.43 32.34 5.27
N ASP A 423 -3.71 32.22 5.66
CA ASP A 423 -4.92 31.88 4.89
C ASP A 423 -5.54 30.49 5.09
N ALA A 424 -4.99 29.62 5.94
CA ALA A 424 -5.64 28.35 6.27
C ALA A 424 -7.01 28.57 6.93
N GLY A 425 -8.03 27.84 6.47
CA GLY A 425 -9.38 27.87 7.02
C GLY A 425 -9.86 26.50 7.48
N VAL A 426 -10.71 26.48 8.51
CA VAL A 426 -11.46 25.29 8.91
C VAL A 426 -12.82 25.34 8.24
N VAL A 427 -13.16 24.30 7.48
CA VAL A 427 -14.51 24.07 6.97
C VAL A 427 -15.15 23.00 7.84
N PHE A 428 -16.32 23.26 8.44
CA PHE A 428 -16.95 22.31 9.35
C PHE A 428 -18.47 22.25 9.19
N GLN A 429 -19.04 21.12 9.61
CA GLN A 429 -20.48 20.87 9.68
C GLN A 429 -20.75 20.00 10.90
N CYS A 430 -21.84 20.26 11.62
CA CYS A 430 -22.31 19.38 12.68
C CYS A 430 -23.70 18.81 12.34
N GLN A 431 -23.97 17.61 12.85
CA GLN A 431 -25.31 17.04 12.92
C GLN A 431 -25.80 17.11 14.36
N THR A 432 -27.10 17.33 14.50
CA THR A 432 -27.73 17.57 15.79
C THR A 432 -28.94 16.68 15.98
N THR A 433 -29.31 16.43 17.23
CA THR A 433 -30.53 15.68 17.55
C THR A 433 -31.84 16.37 17.16
N GLY A 434 -31.79 17.67 16.91
CA GLY A 434 -32.96 18.49 16.63
C GLY A 434 -32.58 19.91 16.27
N LEU A 435 -33.55 20.81 16.42
CA LEU A 435 -33.37 22.25 16.15
C LEU A 435 -33.52 23.05 17.44
N PRO A 436 -32.71 24.09 17.66
CA PRO A 436 -32.86 24.95 18.82
C PRO A 436 -34.05 25.91 18.61
N PRO A 437 -34.62 26.46 19.71
CA PRO A 437 -35.63 27.50 19.64
C PRO A 437 -35.15 28.73 18.84
N ARG A 438 -36.06 29.39 18.10
CA ARG A 438 -35.73 30.52 17.19
C ARG A 438 -35.03 31.73 17.83
N LYS A 439 -35.04 31.86 19.16
CA LYS A 439 -34.40 32.96 19.91
C LYS A 439 -33.33 32.48 20.89
N ALA A 440 -32.81 31.27 20.70
CA ALA A 440 -31.88 30.68 21.65
C ALA A 440 -30.50 31.33 21.60
N THR A 441 -29.93 31.66 22.76
CA THR A 441 -28.56 32.21 22.87
C THR A 441 -27.60 31.15 23.39
N PRO A 442 -26.42 30.93 22.77
CA PRO A 442 -25.49 29.88 23.18
C PRO A 442 -25.04 29.97 24.65
N GLU A 443 -25.03 31.16 25.23
CA GLU A 443 -24.71 31.41 26.65
C GLU A 443 -25.74 30.79 27.61
N THR A 444 -26.98 30.61 27.15
CA THR A 444 -28.06 29.92 27.87
C THR A 444 -28.22 28.53 27.29
N PHE A 445 -27.22 27.67 27.55
CA PHE A 445 -27.08 26.36 26.90
C PHE A 445 -28.25 25.41 27.18
N GLU A 446 -29.05 25.64 28.22
CA GLU A 446 -30.26 24.88 28.54
C GLU A 446 -31.32 25.00 27.42
N GLN A 447 -31.34 26.13 26.70
CA GLN A 447 -32.24 26.30 25.55
C GLN A 447 -31.87 25.38 24.38
N TYR A 448 -30.67 24.78 24.40
CA TYR A 448 -30.17 23.84 23.40
C TYR A 448 -30.32 22.38 23.83
N ASP A 449 -31.00 22.07 24.94
CA ASP A 449 -31.19 20.69 25.39
C ASP A 449 -31.90 19.80 24.35
N SER A 450 -32.78 20.37 23.53
CA SER A 450 -33.44 19.69 22.41
C SER A 450 -32.58 19.60 21.13
N CYS A 451 -31.36 20.13 21.14
CA CYS A 451 -30.48 20.25 19.98
C CYS A 451 -29.01 20.06 20.41
N ARG A 452 -28.62 18.81 20.57
CA ARG A 452 -27.27 18.39 20.99
C ARG A 452 -26.45 17.92 19.80
N VAL A 453 -25.13 18.10 19.83
CA VAL A 453 -24.24 17.63 18.75
C VAL A 453 -24.10 16.10 18.84
N VAL A 454 -24.44 15.40 17.76
CA VAL A 454 -24.28 13.93 17.65
C VAL A 454 -23.17 13.53 16.69
N SER A 455 -22.80 14.40 15.76
CA SER A 455 -21.57 14.25 15.00
C SER A 455 -21.04 15.58 14.53
N ILE A 456 -19.74 15.64 14.28
CA ILE A 456 -19.07 16.80 13.73
C ILE A 456 -17.97 16.35 12.77
N ALA A 457 -17.89 17.01 11.62
CA ALA A 457 -16.83 16.85 10.65
C ALA A 457 -16.14 18.18 10.41
N TRP A 458 -14.83 18.17 10.20
CA TRP A 458 -14.11 19.36 9.79
C TRP A 458 -12.85 19.06 8.98
N VAL A 459 -12.49 20.02 8.13
CA VAL A 459 -11.26 20.02 7.32
C VAL A 459 -10.51 21.33 7.56
N LEU A 460 -9.29 21.24 8.08
CA LEU A 460 -8.34 22.34 8.13
C LEU A 460 -7.50 22.34 6.86
N ARG A 461 -7.63 23.37 6.01
CA ARG A 461 -6.87 23.44 4.76
C ARG A 461 -6.60 24.86 4.28
N ASP A 462 -5.55 25.02 3.48
CA ASP A 462 -5.39 26.16 2.60
C ASP A 462 -5.84 25.82 1.16
N LYS A 463 -5.52 26.68 0.18
CA LYS A 463 -5.85 26.44 -1.24
C LYS A 463 -5.20 25.18 -1.81
N LYS A 464 -3.99 24.82 -1.38
CA LYS A 464 -3.14 23.78 -1.97
C LYS A 464 -2.98 22.53 -1.09
N THR A 465 -3.19 22.66 0.21
CA THR A 465 -2.79 21.64 1.20
C THR A 465 -3.90 21.44 2.23
N VAL A 466 -4.26 20.19 2.47
CA VAL A 466 -5.08 19.75 3.59
C VAL A 466 -4.16 19.44 4.77
N TYR A 467 -4.37 20.11 5.89
CA TYR A 467 -3.57 19.95 7.11
C TYR A 467 -4.21 18.98 8.11
N ALA A 468 -5.54 18.92 8.15
CA ALA A 468 -6.30 17.97 8.95
C ALA A 468 -7.67 17.74 8.31
N GLN A 469 -8.19 16.52 8.45
CA GLN A 469 -9.52 16.12 8.01
C GLN A 469 -10.03 15.11 9.05
N ARG A 470 -11.13 15.43 9.72
CA ARG A 470 -11.61 14.72 10.90
C ARG A 470 -13.12 14.59 10.87
N TYR A 471 -13.60 13.45 11.37
CA TYR A 471 -15.01 13.16 11.59
C TYR A 471 -15.13 12.43 12.93
N SER A 472 -16.14 12.78 13.72
CA SER A 472 -16.39 12.11 14.99
C SER A 472 -17.88 12.06 15.28
N VAL A 473 -18.34 10.89 15.68
CA VAL A 473 -19.62 10.72 16.38
C VAL A 473 -19.39 11.15 17.82
N ALA A 474 -20.22 12.07 18.31
CA ALA A 474 -20.15 12.58 19.67
C ALA A 474 -21.32 11.99 20.47
N ASP A 475 -21.05 11.46 21.67
CA ASP A 475 -22.09 11.14 22.64
C ASP A 475 -22.26 12.33 23.61
N PRO A 476 -23.35 13.11 23.47
CA PRO A 476 -23.66 14.23 24.35
C PRO A 476 -24.27 13.81 25.69
N GLY A 477 -24.41 12.50 25.96
CA GLY A 477 -24.96 11.94 27.19
C GLY A 477 -26.47 12.07 27.31
N ILE A 478 -27.20 11.87 26.20
CA ILE A 478 -28.67 11.98 26.14
C ILE A 478 -29.34 10.62 26.02
N ALA A 479 -30.56 10.51 26.55
CA ALA A 479 -31.41 9.33 26.41
C ALA A 479 -31.94 9.15 24.98
N ASP A 480 -32.19 7.91 24.56
CA ASP A 480 -32.60 7.50 23.20
C ASP A 480 -33.79 8.29 22.65
N GLU A 481 -34.79 8.54 23.49
CA GLU A 481 -36.01 9.27 23.15
C GLU A 481 -35.77 10.71 22.67
N ASN A 482 -34.55 11.25 22.85
CA ASN A 482 -34.18 12.60 22.46
C ASN A 482 -33.35 12.68 21.16
N ILE A 483 -33.13 11.56 20.45
CA ILE A 483 -32.44 11.53 19.15
C ILE A 483 -33.47 11.75 18.02
N GLY A 484 -33.99 12.97 17.90
CA GLY A 484 -35.11 13.30 17.01
C GLY A 484 -34.81 13.30 15.50
N ALA A 485 -33.56 13.09 15.08
CA ALA A 485 -33.11 13.24 13.68
C ALA A 485 -32.41 12.00 13.09
N GLU A 486 -32.52 10.83 13.73
CA GLU A 486 -31.91 9.57 13.27
C GLU A 486 -32.27 9.24 11.80
N PHE A 487 -33.53 9.46 11.39
CA PHE A 487 -33.97 9.20 10.01
C PHE A 487 -33.27 10.08 8.95
N VAL A 488 -32.64 11.18 9.37
CA VAL A 488 -31.94 12.13 8.47
C VAL A 488 -30.46 11.76 8.35
N HIS A 489 -29.78 11.56 9.48
CA HIS A 489 -28.34 11.37 9.52
C HIS A 489 -27.88 9.92 9.81
N GLY A 490 -28.80 9.03 10.17
CA GLY A 490 -28.53 7.61 10.42
C GLY A 490 -27.75 7.30 11.71
N ILE A 491 -27.69 8.24 12.67
CA ILE A 491 -26.97 8.04 13.95
C ILE A 491 -27.98 7.64 15.01
N SER A 492 -28.05 6.34 15.30
CA SER A 492 -28.83 5.75 16.38
C SER A 492 -28.04 5.71 17.69
N ARG A 493 -28.70 5.36 18.79
CA ARG A 493 -27.98 5.09 20.06
C ARG A 493 -26.97 3.95 19.90
N GLU A 494 -27.31 2.90 19.17
CA GLU A 494 -26.39 1.79 18.91
C GLU A 494 -25.09 2.25 18.22
N VAL A 495 -25.19 3.22 17.30
CA VAL A 495 -24.03 3.84 16.64
C VAL A 495 -23.21 4.67 17.64
N MET A 496 -23.86 5.42 18.54
CA MET A 496 -23.17 6.19 19.58
C MET A 496 -22.52 5.31 20.64
N ASP A 497 -23.14 4.20 21.06
CA ASP A 497 -22.54 3.28 22.04
C ASP A 497 -21.33 2.56 21.44
N LYS A 498 -21.36 2.30 20.13
CA LYS A 498 -20.29 1.58 19.44
C LYS A 498 -19.14 2.49 18.97
N TYR A 499 -19.43 3.72 18.55
CA TYR A 499 -18.48 4.61 17.88
C TYR A 499 -18.44 6.04 18.46
N GLY A 500 -19.28 6.35 19.45
CA GLY A 500 -19.39 7.66 20.06
C GLY A 500 -18.21 7.97 20.97
N ASN A 501 -17.56 9.09 20.70
CA ASN A 501 -16.57 9.66 21.60
C ASN A 501 -17.25 10.63 22.56
N ALA A 502 -16.72 10.76 23.77
CA ALA A 502 -17.19 11.77 24.70
C ALA A 502 -17.09 13.17 24.07
N ILE A 503 -18.18 13.92 24.12
CA ILE A 503 -18.31 15.22 23.42
C ILE A 503 -17.19 16.21 23.78
N ASN A 504 -16.66 16.11 25.00
CA ASN A 504 -15.55 16.93 25.46
C ASN A 504 -14.24 16.68 24.70
N VAL A 505 -13.95 15.43 24.35
CA VAL A 505 -12.76 15.07 23.57
C VAL A 505 -12.90 15.62 22.15
N VAL A 506 -14.07 15.39 21.55
CA VAL A 506 -14.37 15.81 20.17
C VAL A 506 -14.25 17.33 20.01
N LEU A 507 -14.85 18.10 20.93
CA LEU A 507 -14.80 19.56 20.87
C LEU A 507 -13.41 20.13 21.18
N SER A 508 -12.63 19.47 22.04
CA SER A 508 -11.23 19.86 22.29
C SER A 508 -10.38 19.72 21.02
N ASP A 509 -10.55 18.62 20.28
CA ASP A 509 -9.82 18.40 19.02
C ASP A 509 -10.24 19.38 17.92
N PHE A 510 -11.54 19.68 17.84
CA PHE A 510 -12.06 20.70 16.94
C PHE A 510 -11.47 22.08 17.25
N MET A 511 -11.49 22.51 18.52
CA MET A 511 -10.95 23.80 18.93
C MET A 511 -9.43 23.89 18.75
N ALA A 512 -8.69 22.80 18.89
CA ALA A 512 -7.26 22.76 18.59
C ALA A 512 -6.98 23.11 17.12
N ASP A 513 -7.78 22.63 16.18
CA ASP A 513 -7.63 22.96 14.75
C ASP A 513 -8.19 24.33 14.39
N VAL A 514 -9.29 24.77 15.02
CA VAL A 514 -9.79 26.15 14.86
C VAL A 514 -8.73 27.15 15.30
N ASN A 515 -8.05 26.88 16.42
CA ASN A 515 -6.98 27.74 16.93
C ASN A 515 -5.75 27.82 16.02
N ARG A 516 -5.57 26.83 15.13
CA ARG A 516 -4.52 26.79 14.11
C ARG A 516 -4.91 27.49 12.81
N SER A 517 -6.18 27.85 12.65
CA SER A 517 -6.73 28.47 11.45
C SER A 517 -6.80 29.99 11.55
N ASP A 518 -7.01 30.65 10.41
CA ASP A 518 -7.25 32.10 10.35
C ASP A 518 -8.73 32.44 10.11
N LYS A 519 -9.53 31.46 9.69
CA LYS A 519 -10.97 31.62 9.40
C LYS A 519 -11.74 30.31 9.55
N ILE A 520 -13.02 30.43 9.88
CA ILE A 520 -13.97 29.31 9.84
C ILE A 520 -14.97 29.48 8.70
N VAL A 521 -15.38 28.37 8.10
CA VAL A 521 -16.33 28.31 7.00
C VAL A 521 -17.35 27.22 7.29
N ALA A 522 -18.64 27.51 7.12
CA ALA A 522 -19.71 26.53 7.25
C ALA A 522 -20.89 26.90 6.32
N HIS A 523 -21.78 25.94 6.08
CA HIS A 523 -23.00 26.13 5.32
C HIS A 523 -24.17 26.20 6.31
N ASN A 524 -24.68 27.41 6.54
CA ASN A 524 -25.50 27.76 7.72
C ASN A 524 -24.70 27.93 9.03
N LEU A 525 -23.58 28.64 8.92
CA LEU A 525 -22.66 28.92 10.03
C LEU A 525 -23.32 29.41 11.34
N ASP A 526 -24.36 30.25 11.27
CA ASP A 526 -24.99 30.76 12.50
C ASP A 526 -25.57 29.61 13.34
N PHE A 527 -26.17 28.61 12.67
CA PHE A 527 -26.67 27.41 13.31
C PHE A 527 -25.52 26.58 13.87
N ASP A 528 -24.60 26.10 13.03
CA ASP A 528 -23.51 25.20 13.46
C ASP A 528 -22.67 25.82 14.58
N ARG A 529 -22.34 27.11 14.44
CA ARG A 529 -21.56 27.82 15.45
C ARG A 529 -22.32 27.97 16.76
N SER A 530 -23.62 28.24 16.72
CA SER A 530 -24.43 28.42 17.94
C SER A 530 -24.51 27.14 18.75
N VAL A 531 -24.72 26.00 18.09
CA VAL A 531 -24.85 24.70 18.75
C VAL A 531 -23.52 24.25 19.36
N VAL A 532 -22.42 24.33 18.59
CA VAL A 532 -21.08 23.99 19.11
C VAL A 532 -20.68 24.90 20.27
N SER A 533 -21.02 26.20 20.20
CA SER A 533 -20.73 27.14 21.29
C SER A 533 -21.54 26.81 22.56
N ALA A 534 -22.79 26.38 22.41
CA ALA A 534 -23.62 25.98 23.56
C ALA A 534 -23.05 24.74 24.28
N GLU A 535 -22.52 23.76 23.55
CA GLU A 535 -21.83 22.61 24.15
C GLU A 535 -20.53 23.02 24.87
N LEU A 536 -19.77 23.96 24.30
CA LEU A 536 -18.57 24.51 24.95
C LEU A 536 -18.91 25.26 26.25
N PHE A 537 -20.00 26.03 26.27
CA PHE A 537 -20.50 26.68 27.48
C PHE A 537 -20.94 25.66 28.54
N ARG A 538 -21.64 24.60 28.12
CA ARG A 538 -22.09 23.50 28.99
C ARG A 538 -20.91 22.79 29.68
N MET A 539 -19.79 22.66 28.99
CA MET A 539 -18.56 22.06 29.53
C MET A 539 -17.72 22.99 30.41
N GLY A 540 -18.13 24.25 30.59
CA GLY A 540 -17.35 25.26 31.32
C GLY A 540 -16.24 25.93 30.52
N SER A 541 -16.08 25.64 29.23
CA SER A 541 -15.09 26.25 28.33
C SER A 541 -15.58 27.57 27.73
N SER A 542 -15.96 28.51 28.60
CA SER A 542 -16.57 29.80 28.20
C SER A 542 -15.68 30.66 27.30
N ASP A 543 -14.35 30.59 27.49
CA ASP A 543 -13.40 31.36 26.68
C ASP A 543 -13.32 30.85 25.24
N ASP A 544 -13.32 29.53 25.05
CA ASP A 544 -13.33 28.89 23.73
C ASP A 544 -14.65 29.13 23.01
N ALA A 545 -15.78 29.09 23.72
CA ALA A 545 -17.10 29.41 23.17
C ALA A 545 -17.17 30.86 22.67
N ARG A 546 -16.76 31.83 23.51
CA ARG A 546 -16.70 33.25 23.13
C ARG A 546 -15.74 33.49 21.96
N ARG A 547 -14.59 32.81 21.97
CA ARG A 547 -13.61 32.91 20.89
C ARG A 547 -14.17 32.37 19.58
N LEU A 548 -14.83 31.21 19.61
CA LEU A 548 -15.49 30.65 18.45
C LEU A 548 -16.52 31.65 17.92
N LEU A 549 -17.32 32.28 18.79
CA LEU A 549 -18.31 33.33 18.47
C LEU A 549 -17.73 34.66 17.95
N SER A 550 -16.47 34.97 18.24
CA SER A 550 -15.78 36.15 17.69
C SER A 550 -14.89 35.85 16.49
N PHE A 551 -14.73 34.57 16.11
CA PHE A 551 -13.78 34.16 15.09
C PHE A 551 -14.15 34.68 13.69
N LYS A 552 -13.14 34.99 12.87
CA LYS A 552 -13.33 35.41 11.48
C LYS A 552 -14.03 34.30 10.70
N SER A 553 -15.16 34.61 10.07
CA SER A 553 -16.02 33.56 9.54
C SER A 553 -16.61 33.88 8.16
N LEU A 554 -16.96 32.83 7.41
CA LEU A 554 -17.64 32.93 6.12
C LEU A 554 -18.77 31.89 6.05
N CYS A 555 -19.98 32.36 5.74
CA CYS A 555 -21.15 31.50 5.55
C CYS A 555 -21.44 31.35 4.06
N THR A 556 -21.27 30.13 3.52
CA THR A 556 -21.44 29.88 2.07
C THR A 556 -22.89 30.13 1.66
N MET A 557 -23.87 29.72 2.47
CA MET A 557 -25.31 29.94 2.26
C MET A 557 -25.67 31.42 2.02
N LYS A 558 -25.19 32.32 2.90
CA LYS A 558 -25.44 33.76 2.77
C LYS A 558 -24.73 34.36 1.56
N SER A 559 -23.49 33.92 1.29
CA SER A 559 -22.71 34.46 0.16
C SER A 559 -23.25 34.08 -1.22
N THR A 560 -23.97 32.96 -1.33
CA THR A 560 -24.48 32.43 -2.61
C THR A 560 -25.92 32.81 -2.91
N THR A 561 -26.64 33.36 -1.93
CA THR A 561 -28.07 33.74 -2.06
C THR A 561 -28.31 34.66 -3.26
N ASN A 562 -27.40 35.61 -3.53
CA ASN A 562 -27.51 36.55 -4.65
C ASN A 562 -27.06 36.00 -6.02
N LEU A 563 -26.43 34.80 -6.05
CA LEU A 563 -25.89 34.20 -7.27
C LEU A 563 -26.96 33.40 -8.04
N VAL A 564 -27.79 32.63 -7.33
CA VAL A 564 -28.78 31.73 -7.98
C VAL A 564 -30.17 32.38 -8.08
N ARG A 565 -30.47 33.38 -7.23
CA ARG A 565 -31.67 34.24 -7.32
C ARG A 565 -33.01 33.49 -7.45
N ILE A 566 -33.19 32.40 -6.68
CA ILE A 566 -34.46 31.68 -6.64
C ILE A 566 -35.49 32.54 -5.87
N PRO A 567 -36.62 32.96 -6.47
CA PRO A 567 -37.58 33.83 -5.82
C PRO A 567 -38.33 33.09 -4.70
N ASN A 568 -38.48 33.74 -3.55
CA ASN A 568 -39.35 33.29 -2.46
C ASN A 568 -40.65 34.11 -2.44
N SER A 569 -41.64 33.64 -1.67
CA SER A 569 -42.99 34.22 -1.55
C SER A 569 -43.04 35.67 -1.03
N CYS A 570 -41.95 36.21 -0.48
CA CYS A 570 -41.81 37.61 -0.06
C CYS A 570 -40.54 38.20 -0.66
N GLU A 571 -40.58 38.87 -1.83
CA GLU A 571 -39.58 39.77 -2.48
C GLU A 571 -38.07 39.57 -2.19
N SER A 572 -37.65 38.38 -1.80
CA SER A 572 -36.32 38.01 -1.33
C SER A 572 -35.95 36.65 -1.89
N TYR A 573 -34.67 36.39 -2.01
CA TYR A 573 -34.18 35.14 -2.60
C TYR A 573 -34.10 34.03 -1.55
N LYS A 574 -34.50 32.81 -1.94
CA LYS A 574 -34.42 31.60 -1.12
C LYS A 574 -32.96 31.31 -0.75
N TRP A 575 -32.71 30.94 0.51
CA TRP A 575 -31.42 30.37 0.90
C TRP A 575 -31.26 28.98 0.27
N LEU A 576 -30.16 28.81 -0.45
CA LEU A 576 -29.84 27.54 -1.12
C LEU A 576 -29.44 26.50 -0.10
N LYS A 577 -29.96 25.28 -0.25
CA LYS A 577 -29.40 24.09 0.40
C LYS A 577 -28.01 23.78 -0.17
N LEU A 578 -27.22 23.01 0.55
CA LEU A 578 -25.88 22.63 0.11
C LEU A 578 -25.92 21.80 -1.18
N GLU A 579 -26.88 20.88 -1.28
CA GLU A 579 -27.14 20.08 -2.48
C GLU A 579 -27.46 20.96 -3.69
N GLU A 580 -28.38 21.93 -3.52
CA GLU A 580 -28.76 22.89 -4.57
C GLU A 580 -27.56 23.74 -5.02
N LEU A 581 -26.67 24.11 -4.09
CA LEU A 581 -25.44 24.83 -4.41
C LEU A 581 -24.44 23.95 -5.17
N HIS A 582 -24.28 22.69 -4.77
CA HIS A 582 -23.38 21.75 -5.43
C HIS A 582 -23.87 21.45 -6.85
N GLU A 583 -25.17 21.20 -7.02
CA GLU A 583 -25.80 21.00 -8.33
C GLU A 583 -25.63 22.22 -9.23
N PHE A 584 -25.84 23.44 -8.71
CA PHE A 584 -25.62 24.67 -9.47
C PHE A 584 -24.16 24.84 -9.94
N LEU A 585 -23.18 24.40 -9.15
CA LEU A 585 -21.76 24.56 -9.48
C LEU A 585 -21.20 23.47 -10.39
N PHE A 586 -21.68 22.23 -10.24
CA PHE A 586 -21.07 21.03 -10.84
C PHE A 586 -22.03 20.21 -11.71
N GLY A 587 -23.33 20.55 -11.74
CA GLY A 587 -24.34 19.91 -12.59
C GLY A 587 -24.99 18.66 -12.00
N ASN A 588 -24.56 18.19 -10.82
CA ASN A 588 -25.11 17.03 -10.12
C ASN A 588 -25.20 17.29 -8.62
N ALA A 589 -26.20 16.71 -7.94
CA ALA A 589 -26.18 16.58 -6.48
C ALA A 589 -25.06 15.62 -6.03
N PHE A 590 -24.64 15.70 -4.76
CA PHE A 590 -23.64 14.79 -4.20
C PHE A 590 -24.31 13.63 -3.44
N GLU A 591 -23.68 12.46 -3.46
CA GLU A 591 -24.19 11.26 -2.79
C GLU A 591 -24.05 11.37 -1.26
N ASN A 592 -24.99 10.76 -0.52
CA ASN A 592 -25.04 10.74 0.96
C ASN A 592 -25.07 12.13 1.62
N ALA A 593 -25.91 13.04 1.07
CA ALA A 593 -26.26 14.28 1.75
C ALA A 593 -26.80 14.00 3.16
N HIS A 594 -26.51 14.91 4.10
CA HIS A 594 -26.78 14.74 5.53
C HIS A 594 -25.86 13.77 6.27
N HIS A 595 -24.75 13.33 5.66
CA HIS A 595 -23.60 12.77 6.37
C HIS A 595 -22.54 13.86 6.56
N ALA A 596 -22.16 14.19 7.80
CA ALA A 596 -21.38 15.39 8.13
C ALA A 596 -20.07 15.50 7.32
N MET A 597 -19.42 14.36 7.05
CA MET A 597 -18.19 14.31 6.28
C MET A 597 -18.41 14.60 4.78
N CYS A 598 -19.47 14.03 4.19
CA CYS A 598 -19.85 14.25 2.80
C CYS A 598 -20.24 15.71 2.58
N ASP A 599 -20.97 16.28 3.54
CA ASP A 599 -21.35 17.69 3.54
C ASP A 599 -20.12 18.62 3.61
N VAL A 600 -19.14 18.31 4.47
CA VAL A 600 -17.89 19.10 4.54
C VAL A 600 -17.10 19.01 3.23
N ASP A 601 -16.96 17.84 2.62
CA ASP A 601 -16.24 17.68 1.36
C ASP A 601 -16.93 18.41 0.20
N ALA A 602 -18.26 18.30 0.11
CA ALA A 602 -19.06 19.06 -0.86
C ALA A 602 -18.92 20.58 -0.62
N MET A 603 -18.95 21.02 0.63
CA MET A 603 -18.80 22.42 1.00
C MET A 603 -17.40 22.96 0.68
N VAL A 604 -16.35 22.18 0.94
CA VAL A 604 -14.97 22.52 0.57
C VAL A 604 -14.87 22.74 -0.94
N LYS A 605 -15.40 21.80 -1.75
CA LYS A 605 -15.43 21.94 -3.22
C LYS A 605 -16.16 23.22 -3.63
N CYS A 606 -17.38 23.42 -3.13
CA CYS A 606 -18.18 24.62 -3.44
C CYS A 606 -17.44 25.92 -3.07
N TYR A 607 -16.85 25.99 -1.89
CA TYR A 607 -16.17 27.17 -1.39
C TYR A 607 -14.97 27.57 -2.26
N PHE A 608 -14.08 26.62 -2.61
CA PHE A 608 -12.92 26.93 -3.45
C PHE A 608 -13.31 27.27 -4.89
N THR A 609 -14.31 26.60 -5.47
CA THR A 609 -14.83 26.97 -6.79
C THR A 609 -15.44 28.37 -6.80
N LEU A 610 -16.15 28.77 -5.74
CA LEU A 610 -16.68 30.13 -5.60
C LEU A 610 -15.54 31.17 -5.48
N LEU A 611 -14.47 30.86 -4.74
CA LEU A 611 -13.29 31.72 -4.66
C LEU A 611 -12.60 31.89 -6.02
N GLU A 612 -12.47 30.82 -6.80
CA GLU A 612 -11.90 30.85 -8.14
C GLU A 612 -12.74 31.69 -9.10
N LYS A 613 -14.06 31.46 -9.14
CA LYS A 613 -15.00 32.26 -9.95
C LYS A 613 -14.99 33.74 -9.56
N HIS A 614 -14.91 34.05 -8.26
CA HIS A 614 -14.80 35.44 -7.78
C HIS A 614 -13.46 36.09 -8.20
N THR A 615 -12.36 35.34 -8.14
CA THR A 615 -11.04 35.83 -8.55
C THR A 615 -10.98 36.05 -10.07
N ALA A 616 -11.57 35.15 -10.85
CA ALA A 616 -11.69 35.29 -12.31
C ALA A 616 -12.55 36.51 -12.70
N ASN A 617 -13.66 36.76 -12.01
CA ASN A 617 -14.49 37.94 -12.24
C ASN A 617 -13.80 39.26 -11.84
N LYS A 618 -12.96 39.26 -10.78
CA LYS A 618 -12.09 40.41 -10.46
C LYS A 618 -11.05 40.66 -11.55
N LYS A 619 -10.39 39.60 -12.05
CA LYS A 619 -9.43 39.70 -13.16
C LYS A 619 -10.08 40.17 -14.48
N LYS A 620 -11.31 39.74 -14.76
CA LYS A 620 -12.08 40.24 -15.91
C LYS A 620 -12.46 41.71 -15.75
N LYS A 621 -12.86 42.17 -14.56
CA LYS A 621 -13.13 43.60 -14.29
C LYS A 621 -11.88 44.48 -14.36
N THR A 622 -10.69 43.97 -14.00
CA THR A 622 -9.43 44.71 -14.17
C THR A 622 -8.93 44.71 -15.62
N ASN A 623 -9.27 43.70 -16.42
CA ASN A 623 -8.93 43.66 -17.86
C ASN A 623 -9.99 44.32 -18.77
N LEU A 624 -11.11 44.77 -18.21
CA LEU A 624 -12.13 45.59 -18.87
C LEU A 624 -12.02 47.07 -18.48
N GLY A 625 -10.83 47.50 -18.01
CA GLY A 625 -10.48 48.91 -17.88
C GLY A 625 -10.01 49.49 -19.21
N VAL A 626 -10.97 49.75 -20.11
CA VAL A 626 -11.00 50.90 -21.02
C VAL A 626 -12.25 51.69 -20.67
#